data_AF-A0A661E493-F1
#
_entry.id   AF-A0A661E493-F1
#
_cell.length_a   1.000
_cell.length_b   1.000
_cell.length_c   1.000
_cell.angle_alpha   90.00
_cell.angle_beta   90.00
_cell.angle_gamma   90.00
#
_symmetry.space_group_name_H-M   'P 1'
#
loop_
_entity.id
_entity.type
_entity.pdbx_description
1 polymer ?
#
loop_
_entity_poly.entity_id
_entity_poly.type
_entity_poly.pdbx_seq_one_letter_code
_entity_poly.pdbx_strand_id
1 'polypeptide(L)' 'MEIVLFTLVAVILYSVTDNIVKAIEKRKGGLLENRSMIFFAIITVLALITFNLLQTYGPELGLLPNATVPDSQ' A
#
# COMPACT_ATOMS: atom_id res chain seq x y z
N MET A 1 10.59 -2.00 16.18
CA MET A 1 10.06 -3.06 15.29
C MET A 1 9.07 -2.50 14.26
N GLU A 2 8.20 -1.55 14.64
CA GLU A 2 7.19 -0.95 13.74
C GLU A 2 7.78 -0.27 12.50
N ILE A 3 8.85 0.52 12.64
CA ILE A 3 9.47 1.22 11.49
C ILE A 3 10.01 0.27 10.43
N VAL A 4 10.41 -0.95 10.83
CA VAL A 4 10.90 -1.99 9.91
C VAL A 4 9.73 -2.55 9.10
N LEU A 5 8.58 -2.81 9.73
CA LEU A 5 7.37 -3.24 9.05
C LEU A 5 6.85 -2.17 8.08
N PHE A 6 6.81 -0.91 8.51
CA PHE A 6 6.41 0.20 7.63
C PHE A 6 7.34 0.34 6.43
N THR A 7 8.65 0.23 6.65
CA THR A 7 9.65 0.25 5.57
C THR A 7 9.45 -0.93 4.61
N LEU A 8 9.21 -2.14 5.15
CA LEU A 8 8.98 -3.34 4.34
C LEU A 8 7.72 -3.19 3.47
N VAL A 9 6.63 -2.70 4.04
CA VAL A 9 5.39 -2.42 3.32
C VAL A 9 5.63 -1.39 2.21
N ALA A 10 6.38 -0.32 2.49
CA ALA A 10 6.73 0.68 1.49
C ALA A 10 7.54 0.08 0.33
N VAL A 11 8.52 -0.77 0.61
CA VAL A 11 9.32 -1.47 -0.41
C VAL A 11 8.45 -2.39 -1.27
N ILE A 12 7.53 -3.14 -0.65
CA ILE A 12 6.59 -4.00 -1.37
C ILE A 12 5.69 -3.16 -2.27
N LEU A 13 5.10 -2.08 -1.76
CA LEU A 13 4.25 -1.18 -2.55
C LEU A 13 5.00 -0.58 -3.74
N TYR A 14 6.24 -0.13 -3.52
CA TYR A 14 7.06 0.42 -4.59
C TYR A 14 7.32 -0.62 -5.68
N SER A 15 7.70 -1.84 -5.30
CA SER A 15 7.96 -2.93 -6.23
C SER A 15 6.70 -3.31 -7.02
N VAL A 16 5.55 -3.44 -6.36
CA VAL A 16 4.27 -3.73 -7.00
C VAL A 16 3.87 -2.62 -7.98
N THR A 17 4.01 -1.35 -7.57
CA THR A 17 3.72 -0.19 -8.43
C THR A 17 4.59 -0.21 -9.68
N ASP A 18 5.90 -0.43 -9.53
CA ASP A 18 6.84 -0.46 -10.66
C ASP A 18 6.49 -1.59 -11.65
N ASN A 19 6.09 -2.76 -11.15
CA ASN A 19 5.62 -3.86 -11.99
C ASN A 19 4.34 -3.52 -12.75
N ILE A 20 3.37 -2.85 -12.12
CA ILE A 20 2.13 -2.43 -12.78
C ILE A 20 2.43 -1.41 -13.88
N VAL A 21 3.26 -0.41 -13.60
CA VAL A 21 3.66 0.60 -14.59
C VAL A 21 4.35 -0.06 -15.80
N LYS A 22 5.30 -0.97 -15.55
CA LYS A 22 5.97 -1.74 -16.61
C LYS A 22 5.00 -2.60 -17.41
N ALA A 23 4.01 -3.21 -16.75
CA ALA A 23 2.97 -3.98 -17.44
C ALA A 23 2.11 -3.09 -18.36
N ILE A 24 1.80 -1.87 -17.93
CA ILE A 24 1.08 -0.88 -18.74
C ILE A 24 1.94 -0.43 -19.93
N GLU A 25 3.22 -0.12 -19.71
CA GLU A 25 4.17 0.25 -20.78
C GLU A 25 4.29 -0.85 -21.83
N LYS A 26 4.41 -2.11 -21.40
CA LYS A 26 4.48 -3.27 -22.30
C LYS A 26 3.21 -3.43 -23.14
N ARG A 27 2.03 -3.16 -22.57
CA ARG A 27 0.75 -3.22 -23.29
C ARG A 27 0.57 -2.05 -24.26
N LYS A 28 1.05 -0.86 -23.90
CA LYS A 28 0.98 0.34 -24.75
C LYS A 28 1.98 0.28 -25.92
N GLY A 29 3.03 -0.54 -25.81
CA GLY A 29 4.07 -0.66 -26.84
C GLY A 29 5.07 0.49 -26.84
N GLY A 30 5.17 1.22 -25.73
CA GLY A 30 6.06 2.38 -25.60
C GLY A 30 6.13 2.90 -24.17
N LEU A 31 7.14 3.73 -23.91
CA LEU A 31 7.32 4.38 -22.61
C LEU A 31 6.14 5.33 -22.31
N LEU A 32 5.73 5.39 -21.05
CA LEU A 32 4.72 6.35 -20.63
C LEU A 32 5.36 7.74 -20.54
N GLU A 33 4.83 8.69 -21.32
CA GLU A 33 5.29 10.09 -21.32
C GLU A 33 5.16 10.72 -19.92
N ASN A 34 4.06 10.42 -19.21
CA ASN A 34 3.81 10.84 -17.84
C ASN A 34 4.04 9.71 -16.82
N ARG A 35 5.13 8.93 -16.98
CA ARG A 35 5.44 7.77 -16.11
C ARG A 35 5.40 8.12 -14.62
N SER A 36 6.00 9.24 -14.22
CA SER A 36 6.02 9.67 -12.81
C SER A 36 4.63 9.96 -12.26
N MET A 37 3.76 10.59 -13.05
CA MET A 37 2.39 10.92 -12.62
C MET A 37 1.53 9.64 -12.49
N ILE A 38 1.68 8.70 -13.42
CA ILE A 38 1.00 7.41 -13.38
C ILE A 38 1.51 6.56 -12.20
N PHE A 39 2.83 6.51 -12.01
CA PHE A 39 3.43 5.84 -10.86
C PHE A 39 2.89 6.42 -9.55
N PHE A 40 2.86 7.75 -9.41
CA PHE A 40 2.32 8.43 -8.25
C PHE A 40 0.84 8.09 -8.01
N ALA A 41 0.02 8.12 -9.06
CA ALA A 41 -1.40 7.75 -8.93
C ALA A 41 -1.57 6.30 -8.46
N ILE A 42 -0.82 5.36 -9.04
CA ILE A 42 -0.92 3.93 -8.69
C ILE A 42 -0.45 3.69 -7.25
N ILE A 43 0.72 4.20 -6.86
CA ILE A 43 1.25 3.96 -5.51
C ILE A 43 0.35 4.62 -4.45
N THR A 44 -0.24 5.77 -4.76
CA THR A 44 -1.19 6.45 -3.85
C THR A 44 -2.45 5.60 -3.64
N VAL A 45 -3.05 5.09 -4.72
CA VAL A 45 -4.22 4.21 -4.61
C VAL A 45 -3.87 2.92 -3.85
N LEU A 46 -2.73 2.30 -4.14
CA LEU A 46 -2.27 1.11 -3.41
C LEU A 46 -2.01 1.40 -1.93
N ALA A 47 -1.46 2.57 -1.60
CA ALA A 47 -1.25 2.99 -0.22
C ALA A 47 -2.58 3.12 0.50
N LEU A 48 -3.57 3.81 -0.08
CA LEU A 48 -4.90 3.95 0.51
C LEU A 48 -5.58 2.59 0.74
N ILE A 49 -5.50 1.68 -0.24
CA ILE A 49 -6.00 0.32 -0.10
C ILE A 49 -5.28 -0.40 1.05
N THR A 50 -3.95 -0.30 1.11
CA THR A 50 -3.14 -0.95 2.15
C THR A 50 -3.50 -0.43 3.54
N PHE A 51 -3.64 0.89 3.73
CA PHE A 51 -4.06 1.49 4.98
C PHE A 51 -5.49 1.09 5.35
N ASN A 52 -6.40 1.02 4.38
CA ASN A 52 -7.77 0.57 4.61
C ASN A 52 -7.82 -0.90 5.05
N LEU A 53 -7.02 -1.77 4.43
CA LEU A 53 -6.87 -3.16 4.85
C LEU A 53 -6.25 -3.26 6.25
N LEU A 54 -5.22 -2.47 6.55
CA LEU A 54 -4.63 -2.40 7.88
C LEU A 54 -5.65 -1.93 8.93
N GLN A 55 -6.50 -0.98 8.62
CA GLN A 55 -7.54 -0.52 9.54
C GLN A 55 -8.63 -1.57 9.76
N THR A 56 -9.00 -2.30 8.71
CA THR A 56 -10.07 -3.30 8.75
C THR A 56 -9.61 -4.58 9.44
N TYR A 57 -8.44 -5.11 9.07
CA TYR A 57 -7.94 -6.40 9.55
C TYR A 57 -6.83 -6.28 10.60
N GLY A 58 -6.22 -5.10 10.77
CA GLY A 58 -5.20 -4.87 11.79
C GLY A 58 -5.67 -5.16 13.22
N PRO A 59 -6.92 -4.82 13.61
CA PRO A 59 -7.46 -5.21 14.91
C PRO A 59 -7.54 -6.74 15.09
N GLU A 60 -7.95 -7.48 14.06
CA GLU A 60 -8.04 -8.95 14.10
C GLU A 60 -6.65 -9.62 14.11
N LEU A 61 -5.68 -9.01 13.43
CA LEU A 61 -4.29 -9.47 13.35
C LEU A 61 -3.43 -9.03 14.55
N GLY A 62 -4.00 -8.31 15.52
CA GLY A 62 -3.28 -7.79 16.69
C GLY A 62 -2.25 -6.69 16.35
N LEU A 63 -2.36 -6.08 15.18
CA LEU A 63 -1.45 -5.03 14.69
C LEU A 63 -1.90 -3.62 15.09
N LEU A 64 -3.19 -3.44 15.43
CA LEU A 64 -3.75 -2.19 15.91
C LEU A 64 -4.61 -2.45 17.16
N PRO A 65 -4.74 -1.48 18.09
CA PRO A 65 -5.59 -1.64 19.26
C PRO A 65 -7.03 -1.94 18.85
N ASN A 66 -7.61 -3.01 19.39
CA ASN A 66 -9.03 -3.28 19.21
C ASN A 66 -9.83 -2.21 19.95
N ALA A 67 -10.62 -1.41 19.23
CA ALA A 67 -11.39 -0.29 19.78
C ALA A 67 -12.56 -0.74 20.69
N THR A 68 -12.75 -2.04 20.89
CA THR A 68 -13.83 -2.59 21.73
C THR A 68 -13.28 -3.34 22.94
N VAL A 69 -12.67 -2.63 23.89
CA VAL A 69 -12.78 -2.98 25.32
C VAL A 69 -12.87 -1.68 26.12
N PRO A 70 -14.07 -1.14 26.37
CA PRO A 70 -14.25 -0.25 27.51
C PRO A 70 -13.92 -1.08 28.76
N ASP A 71 -12.88 -0.70 29.49
CA ASP A 71 -12.65 -1.18 30.85
C ASP A 71 -13.83 -0.74 31.71
N SER A 72 -14.88 -1.55 31.75
CA SER A 72 -15.87 -1.52 32.82
C SER A 72 -15.27 -2.25 34.02
N GLN A 73 -14.39 -1.55 34.75
CA GLN A 73 -14.04 -1.81 36.14
C GLN A 73 -14.65 -0.71 36.99
#